data_AF-A0A7S2LB37-F1
#
_entry.id   AF-A0A7S2LB37-F1
#
_cell.length_a   1.000
_cell.length_b   1.000
_cell.length_c   1.000
_cell.angle_alpha   90.00
_cell.angle_beta   90.00
_cell.angle_gamma   90.00
#
_symmetry.space_group_name_H-M   'P 1'
#
loop_
_entity.id
_entity.type
_entity.pdbx_description
1 polymer ?
#
loop_
_entity_poly.entity_id
_entity_poly.type
_entity_poly.pdbx_seq_one_letter_code
_entity_poly.pdbx_strand_id
1 'polypeptide(L)'
;MLWSSSLTSSAVKGKPDIETVDTTERVQIVQDVLEVSNKPVLYDGDTGGQKEVFHFTVKRLERLGVSGVVIEDKCGLKQNSLFGTERAQQLEDIGTFCEKLRAGKAAQATPDFMIFARLEALIAGHGEDECMRRARAFVHEGGADGIMVHSKEKDGAEVLSMLRRWRKEEPAVPVIVVPTTYNHMTEAELAAEGANICIYANHLLRASYLSMLDTASKILAAGRSKEVDGQILPTKEMITLIDDCAGR
;
A
#
# COMPACT_ATOMS: atom_id res chain seq x y z
N MET A 1 -2.91 1.92 -12.16
CA MET A 1 -1.81 1.46 -11.29
C MET A 1 -2.35 0.34 -10.40
N LEU A 2 -1.52 -0.61 -10.01
CA LEU A 2 -1.84 -1.68 -9.06
C LEU A 2 -1.09 -1.45 -7.75
N TRP A 3 -1.74 -1.77 -6.63
CA TRP A 3 -1.14 -1.69 -5.29
C TRP A 3 -0.82 -3.09 -4.79
N SER A 4 0.47 -3.39 -4.60
CA SER A 4 0.93 -4.65 -4.03
C SER A 4 0.90 -4.58 -2.50
N SER A 5 -0.30 -4.69 -1.92
CA SER A 5 -0.54 -4.61 -0.48
C SER A 5 0.13 -5.74 0.30
N SER A 6 0.82 -5.39 1.40
CA SER A 6 1.35 -6.38 2.35
C SER A 6 0.21 -7.13 3.05
N LEU A 7 -0.88 -6.43 3.39
CA LEU A 7 -2.04 -6.98 4.08
C LEU A 7 -2.72 -8.06 3.25
N THR A 8 -3.01 -7.78 1.97
CA THR A 8 -3.65 -8.77 1.11
C THR A 8 -2.72 -9.96 0.86
N SER A 9 -1.42 -9.72 0.66
CA SER A 9 -0.41 -10.76 0.48
C SER A 9 -0.29 -11.69 1.69
N SER A 10 -0.39 -11.15 2.91
CA SER A 10 -0.35 -11.93 4.14
C SER A 10 -1.66 -12.70 4.37
N ALA A 11 -2.79 -12.03 4.15
CA ALA A 11 -4.12 -12.61 4.36
C ALA A 11 -4.40 -13.81 3.43
N VAL A 12 -4.01 -13.74 2.14
CA VAL A 12 -4.18 -14.89 1.23
C VAL A 12 -3.34 -16.11 1.63
N LYS A 13 -2.28 -15.90 2.41
CA LYS A 13 -1.43 -16.96 2.98
C LYS A 13 -1.90 -17.42 4.37
N GLY A 14 -3.00 -16.86 4.90
CA GLY A 14 -3.47 -17.15 6.26
C GLY A 14 -2.52 -16.65 7.35
N LYS A 15 -1.67 -15.67 7.04
CA LYS A 15 -0.65 -15.11 7.95
C LYS A 15 -1.02 -13.67 8.36
N PRO A 16 -0.63 -13.21 9.56
CA PRO A 16 -0.84 -11.83 9.99
C PRO A 16 0.12 -10.85 9.29
N ASP A 17 -0.37 -9.64 9.03
CA ASP A 17 0.38 -8.54 8.40
C ASP A 17 1.33 -7.84 9.40
N ILE A 18 2.37 -8.58 9.77
CA ILE A 18 3.43 -8.18 10.73
C ILE A 18 4.81 -8.56 10.17
N GLU A 19 5.00 -8.44 8.85
CA GLU A 19 6.22 -8.85 8.13
C GLU A 19 6.51 -10.37 8.19
N THR A 20 5.49 -11.21 8.45
CA THR A 20 5.65 -12.68 8.43
C THR A 20 5.77 -13.27 7.03
N VAL A 21 5.35 -12.52 6.02
CA VAL A 21 5.56 -12.85 4.61
C VAL A 21 6.68 -11.95 4.12
N ASP A 22 7.84 -12.54 3.88
CA ASP A 22 9.02 -11.78 3.51
C ASP A 22 8.92 -11.20 2.08
N THR A 23 9.85 -10.31 1.77
CA THR A 23 9.94 -9.68 0.45
C THR A 23 10.10 -10.71 -0.68
N THR A 24 10.74 -11.86 -0.46
CA THR A 24 10.94 -12.86 -1.51
C THR A 24 9.62 -13.49 -1.93
N GLU A 25 8.79 -13.89 -0.97
CA GLU A 25 7.46 -14.44 -1.26
C GLU A 25 6.53 -13.40 -1.90
N ARG A 26 6.61 -12.14 -1.47
CA ARG A 26 5.77 -11.04 -2.00
C ARG A 26 6.18 -10.63 -3.40
N VAL A 27 7.48 -10.63 -3.69
CA VAL A 27 8.01 -10.34 -5.04
C VAL A 27 7.53 -11.37 -6.06
N GLN A 28 7.33 -12.64 -5.68
CA GLN A 28 6.77 -13.64 -6.59
C GLN A 28 5.37 -13.24 -7.06
N ILE A 29 4.50 -12.80 -6.14
CA ILE A 29 3.14 -12.34 -6.50
C ILE A 29 3.21 -11.16 -7.48
N VAL A 30 4.15 -10.24 -7.28
CA VAL A 30 4.35 -9.10 -8.17
C VAL A 30 4.84 -9.53 -9.55
N GLN A 31 5.74 -10.52 -9.61
CA GLN A 31 6.21 -11.09 -10.87
C GLN A 31 5.05 -11.70 -11.66
N ASP A 32 4.22 -12.52 -11.02
CA ASP A 32 3.05 -13.13 -11.65
C ASP A 32 2.06 -12.07 -12.18
N VAL A 33 1.89 -10.96 -11.46
CA VAL A 33 1.06 -9.82 -11.90
C VAL A 33 1.63 -9.10 -13.11
N LEU A 34 2.95 -8.86 -13.13
CA LEU A 34 3.62 -8.16 -14.22
C LEU A 34 3.72 -9.00 -15.50
N GLU A 35 3.66 -10.33 -15.39
CA GLU A 35 3.60 -11.23 -16.55
C GLU A 35 2.30 -11.04 -17.37
N VAL A 36 1.21 -10.68 -16.70
CA VAL A 36 -0.12 -10.52 -17.33
C VAL A 36 -0.63 -9.07 -17.37
N SER A 37 0.19 -8.11 -16.90
CA SER A 37 -0.20 -6.70 -16.85
C SER A 37 0.95 -5.75 -17.14
N ASN A 38 0.68 -4.75 -17.99
CA ASN A 38 1.57 -3.62 -18.24
C ASN A 38 1.27 -2.40 -17.36
N LYS A 39 0.32 -2.51 -16.42
CA LYS A 39 -0.03 -1.39 -15.54
C LYS A 39 1.08 -1.16 -14.51
N PRO A 40 1.42 0.11 -14.18
CA PRO A 40 2.38 0.42 -13.12
C PRO A 40 2.02 -0.25 -11.80
N VAL A 41 3.02 -0.76 -11.07
CA VAL A 41 2.86 -1.39 -9.76
C VAL A 41 3.55 -0.54 -8.70
N LEU A 42 2.83 -0.19 -7.64
CA LEU A 42 3.38 0.41 -6.43
C LEU A 42 3.43 -0.66 -5.32
N TYR A 43 4.62 -0.88 -4.77
CA TYR A 43 4.88 -1.92 -3.79
C TYR A 43 4.81 -1.39 -2.35
N ASP A 44 4.08 -2.09 -1.48
CA ASP A 44 4.06 -1.82 -0.04
C ASP A 44 5.35 -2.37 0.60
N GLY A 45 6.35 -1.53 0.82
CA GLY A 45 7.66 -1.91 1.33
C GLY A 45 7.73 -2.17 2.84
N ASP A 46 6.60 -2.19 3.55
CA ASP A 46 6.57 -2.26 5.02
C ASP A 46 7.49 -1.17 5.63
N THR A 47 8.34 -1.52 6.58
CA THR A 47 9.34 -0.59 7.16
C THR A 47 10.61 -0.42 6.30
N GLY A 48 10.71 -1.17 5.20
CA GLY A 48 11.92 -1.29 4.38
C GLY A 48 13.03 -2.16 5.01
N GLY A 49 12.87 -2.63 6.24
CA GLY A 49 13.91 -3.31 7.00
C GLY A 49 15.10 -2.38 7.33
N GLN A 50 16.29 -2.95 7.49
CA GLN A 50 17.52 -2.17 7.66
C GLN A 50 17.95 -1.52 6.34
N LYS A 51 18.67 -0.39 6.40
CA LYS A 51 19.06 0.37 5.19
C LYS A 51 19.85 -0.46 4.17
N GLU A 52 20.69 -1.38 4.63
CA GLU A 52 21.47 -2.29 3.78
C GLU A 52 20.55 -3.28 3.03
N VAL A 53 19.49 -3.74 3.68
CA VAL A 53 18.48 -4.64 3.08
C VAL A 53 17.60 -3.85 2.12
N PHE A 54 17.20 -2.63 2.48
CA PHE A 54 16.37 -1.77 1.64
C PHE A 54 17.07 -1.44 0.31
N HIS A 55 18.38 -1.16 0.33
CA HIS A 55 19.20 -0.95 -0.87
C HIS A 55 19.06 -2.09 -1.88
N PHE A 56 19.19 -3.35 -1.43
CA PHE A 56 19.01 -4.50 -2.33
C PHE A 56 17.55 -4.73 -2.73
N THR A 57 16.61 -4.37 -1.85
CA THR A 57 15.17 -4.44 -2.13
C THR A 57 14.79 -3.51 -3.29
N VAL A 58 15.24 -2.26 -3.28
CA VAL A 58 15.02 -1.30 -4.37
C VAL A 58 15.55 -1.84 -5.70
N LYS A 59 16.80 -2.33 -5.73
CA LYS A 59 17.40 -2.92 -6.94
C LYS A 59 16.58 -4.09 -7.48
N ARG A 60 16.04 -4.94 -6.60
CA ARG A 60 15.25 -6.10 -7.00
C ARG A 60 13.89 -5.68 -7.57
N LEU A 61 13.20 -4.77 -6.90
CA LEU A 61 11.90 -4.26 -7.34
C LEU A 61 12.01 -3.55 -8.69
N GLU A 62 12.98 -2.66 -8.85
CA GLU A 62 13.19 -1.93 -10.09
C GLU A 62 13.53 -2.87 -11.26
N ARG A 63 14.43 -3.85 -11.05
CA ARG A 63 14.77 -4.85 -12.07
C ARG A 63 13.58 -5.71 -12.50
N LEU A 64 12.63 -5.94 -11.60
CA LEU A 64 11.42 -6.69 -11.91
C LEU A 64 10.42 -5.87 -12.75
N GLY A 65 10.57 -4.54 -12.80
CA GLY A 65 9.65 -3.64 -13.48
C GLY A 65 8.61 -2.99 -12.56
N VAL A 66 8.81 -3.04 -11.24
CA VAL A 66 7.98 -2.30 -10.28
C VAL A 66 8.26 -0.81 -10.45
N SER A 67 7.21 0.02 -10.41
CA SER A 67 7.31 1.47 -10.67
C SER A 67 7.69 2.28 -9.43
N GLY A 68 7.43 1.76 -8.24
CA GLY A 68 7.90 2.39 -7.02
C GLY A 68 7.60 1.59 -5.76
N VAL A 69 8.12 2.07 -4.64
CA VAL A 69 7.93 1.48 -3.32
C VAL A 69 7.50 2.53 -2.31
N VAL A 70 6.62 2.14 -1.39
CA VAL A 70 6.20 2.94 -0.23
C VAL A 70 6.79 2.29 1.02
N ILE A 71 7.59 2.99 1.82
CA ILE A 71 8.05 2.49 3.13
C ILE A 71 7.54 3.37 4.26
N GLU A 72 7.20 2.78 5.41
CA GLU A 72 6.65 3.46 6.59
C GLU A 72 7.69 3.71 7.68
N ASP A 73 7.58 4.84 8.37
CA ASP A 73 8.54 5.31 9.38
C ASP A 73 8.33 4.71 10.78
N LYS A 74 7.89 3.45 10.85
CA LYS A 74 7.77 2.70 12.11
C LYS A 74 9.09 2.02 12.47
N CYS A 75 9.29 1.79 13.77
CA CYS A 75 10.33 0.89 14.26
C CYS A 75 9.76 -0.29 15.07
N GLY A 76 10.55 -1.35 15.20
CA GLY A 76 10.14 -2.60 15.84
C GLY A 76 9.34 -3.52 14.91
N LEU A 77 8.63 -4.49 15.49
CA LEU A 77 7.74 -5.36 14.72
C LEU A 77 6.62 -4.52 14.10
N LYS A 78 6.47 -4.59 12.78
CA LYS A 78 5.37 -3.93 12.08
C LYS A 78 4.04 -4.28 12.75
N GLN A 79 3.26 -3.23 13.04
CA GLN A 79 1.88 -3.35 13.49
C GLN A 79 0.99 -2.71 12.45
N ASN A 80 0.00 -3.48 11.98
CA ASN A 80 -0.95 -2.96 11.00
C ASN A 80 -1.75 -1.80 11.62
N SER A 81 -1.78 -0.68 10.90
CA SER A 81 -2.37 0.61 11.30
C SER A 81 -3.85 0.53 11.68
N LEU A 82 -4.55 -0.54 11.29
CA LEU A 82 -5.97 -0.77 11.57
C LEU A 82 -6.23 -1.51 12.89
N PHE A 83 -5.21 -2.15 13.50
CA PHE A 83 -5.38 -2.72 14.84
C PHE A 83 -5.28 -1.61 15.90
N GLY A 84 -6.16 -1.69 16.91
CA GLY A 84 -6.37 -0.65 17.91
C GLY A 84 -5.11 -0.22 18.68
N THR A 85 -5.21 0.92 19.37
CA THR A 85 -4.14 1.59 20.13
C THR A 85 -3.70 0.85 21.40
N GLU A 86 -3.97 -0.45 21.53
CA GLU A 86 -3.64 -1.23 22.73
C GLU A 86 -2.13 -1.32 22.98
N ARG A 87 -1.31 -0.98 21.98
CA ARG A 87 0.14 -0.82 22.11
C ARG A 87 0.60 0.47 21.42
N ALA A 88 1.44 1.25 22.09
CA ALA A 88 2.01 2.46 21.52
C ALA A 88 2.85 2.11 20.29
N GLN A 89 2.49 2.66 19.13
CA GLN A 89 3.26 2.53 17.91
C GLN A 89 4.49 3.42 18.02
N GLN A 90 5.68 2.84 17.83
CA GLN A 90 6.93 3.58 17.89
C GLN A 90 7.34 3.98 16.48
N LEU A 91 7.63 5.27 16.30
CA LEU A 91 8.17 5.79 15.07
C LEU A 91 9.70 5.70 15.11
N GLU A 92 10.30 5.41 13.96
CA GLU A 92 11.74 5.50 13.78
C GLU A 92 12.19 6.96 13.92
N ASP A 93 13.43 7.14 14.38
CA ASP A 93 14.07 8.45 14.37
C ASP A 93 14.15 9.00 12.94
N ILE A 94 13.91 10.30 12.79
CA ILE A 94 13.85 10.94 11.47
C ILE A 94 15.17 10.79 10.73
N GLY A 95 16.31 11.00 11.40
CA GLY A 95 17.63 10.90 10.76
C GLY A 95 17.90 9.49 10.27
N THR A 96 17.52 8.49 11.07
CA THR A 96 17.64 7.07 10.73
C THR A 96 16.78 6.70 9.52
N PHE A 97 15.52 7.14 9.48
CA PHE A 97 14.65 6.90 8.33
C PHE A 97 15.12 7.65 7.07
N CYS A 98 15.63 8.87 7.21
CA CYS A 98 16.26 9.60 6.10
C CYS A 98 17.51 8.88 5.56
N GLU A 99 18.33 8.26 6.41
CA GLU A 99 19.45 7.41 5.95
C GLU A 99 18.97 6.23 5.10
N LYS A 100 17.87 5.59 5.51
CA LYS A 100 17.25 4.49 4.78
C LYS A 100 16.70 4.94 3.43
N LEU A 101 15.97 6.05 3.38
CA LEU A 101 15.51 6.65 2.12
C LEU A 101 16.68 6.95 1.17
N ARG A 102 17.74 7.60 1.67
CA ARG A 102 18.95 7.88 0.89
C ARG A 102 19.62 6.62 0.37
N ALA A 103 19.70 5.56 1.17
CA ALA A 103 20.22 4.26 0.73
C ALA A 103 19.38 3.67 -0.41
N GLY A 104 18.05 3.75 -0.32
CA GLY A 104 17.15 3.35 -1.40
C GLY A 104 17.35 4.18 -2.67
N LYS A 105 17.40 5.51 -2.55
CA LYS A 105 17.62 6.43 -3.69
C LYS A 105 18.97 6.19 -4.37
N ALA A 106 20.02 5.93 -3.60
CA ALA A 106 21.34 5.59 -4.13
C ALA A 106 21.39 4.20 -4.80
N ALA A 107 20.40 3.33 -4.54
CA ALA A 107 20.35 1.99 -5.11
C ALA A 107 19.72 1.94 -6.50
N GLN A 108 18.96 2.98 -6.89
CA GLN A 108 18.20 3.04 -8.13
C GLN A 108 19.11 2.99 -9.35
N ALA A 109 18.67 2.29 -10.39
CA ALA A 109 19.30 2.25 -11.70
C ALA A 109 18.82 3.40 -12.60
N THR A 110 17.59 3.87 -12.40
CA THR A 110 16.92 4.89 -13.21
C THR A 110 16.28 5.97 -12.33
N PRO A 111 16.06 7.19 -12.85
CA PRO A 111 15.29 8.21 -12.15
C PRO A 111 13.77 7.95 -12.14
N ASP A 112 13.28 6.94 -12.88
CA ASP A 112 11.85 6.68 -13.07
C ASP A 112 11.24 5.87 -11.92
N PHE A 113 12.03 5.06 -11.23
CA PHE A 113 11.58 4.37 -10.02
C PHE A 113 11.31 5.40 -8.91
N MET A 114 10.18 5.30 -8.22
CA MET A 114 9.84 6.25 -7.16
C MET A 114 9.88 5.61 -5.77
N ILE A 115 10.36 6.35 -4.78
CA ILE A 115 10.35 5.97 -3.37
C ILE A 115 9.47 6.97 -2.61
N PHE A 116 8.38 6.47 -2.04
CA PHE A 116 7.45 7.26 -1.23
C PHE A 116 7.65 6.98 0.25
N ALA A 117 7.66 8.04 1.06
CA ALA A 117 7.69 7.93 2.51
C ALA A 117 6.25 7.94 3.08
N ARG A 118 5.83 6.84 3.69
CA ARG A 118 4.55 6.75 4.40
C ARG A 118 4.70 7.26 5.82
N LEU A 119 3.90 8.26 6.14
CA LEU A 119 3.90 8.97 7.40
C LEU A 119 2.91 8.29 8.36
N GLU A 120 3.41 7.71 9.45
CA GLU A 120 2.57 7.08 10.49
C GLU A 120 2.38 7.98 11.73
N ALA A 121 2.83 9.24 11.68
CA ALA A 121 2.73 10.19 12.79
C ALA A 121 1.29 10.44 13.27
N LEU A 122 0.33 10.56 12.35
CA LEU A 122 -1.09 10.71 12.69
C LEU A 122 -1.64 9.42 13.31
N ILE A 123 -1.32 8.27 12.73
CA ILE A 123 -1.72 6.94 13.26
C ILE A 123 -1.22 6.74 14.70
N ALA A 124 0.02 7.13 14.96
CA ALA A 124 0.68 7.06 16.26
C ALA A 124 0.25 8.16 17.25
N GLY A 125 -0.57 9.12 16.82
CA GLY A 125 -1.14 10.15 17.70
C GLY A 125 -0.20 11.32 18.02
N HIS A 126 0.85 11.55 17.23
CA HIS A 126 1.75 12.69 17.41
C HIS A 126 1.19 14.00 16.82
N GLY A 127 0.12 13.92 16.04
CA GLY A 127 -0.56 15.07 15.46
C GLY A 127 0.10 15.60 14.18
N GLU A 128 -0.51 16.65 13.65
CA GLU A 128 -0.24 17.16 12.30
C GLU A 128 1.13 17.85 12.17
N ASP A 129 1.59 18.56 13.21
CA ASP A 129 2.87 19.27 13.17
C ASP A 129 4.07 18.32 13.11
N GLU A 130 4.01 17.21 13.84
CA GLU A 130 5.03 16.15 13.74
C GLU A 130 4.97 15.46 12.38
N CYS A 131 3.77 15.21 11.85
CA CYS A 131 3.58 14.65 10.51
C CYS A 131 4.22 15.55 9.43
N MET A 132 3.98 16.86 9.48
CA MET A 132 4.59 17.84 8.58
C MET A 132 6.11 17.92 8.75
N ARG A 133 6.64 17.84 9.98
CA ARG A 133 8.08 17.83 10.26
C ARG A 133 8.76 16.61 9.61
N ARG A 134 8.15 15.43 9.74
CA ARG A 134 8.61 14.19 9.12
C ARG A 134 8.53 14.26 7.60
N ALA A 135 7.41 14.71 7.05
CA ALA A 135 7.23 14.89 5.60
C ALA A 135 8.35 15.74 4.98
N ARG A 136 8.64 16.91 5.57
CA ARG A 136 9.73 17.79 5.13
C ARG A 136 11.08 17.08 5.17
N ALA A 137 11.43 16.46 6.30
CA ALA A 137 12.71 15.79 6.45
C ALA A 137 12.85 14.64 5.43
N PHE A 138 11.82 13.83 5.24
CA PHE A 138 11.86 12.68 4.33
C PHE A 138 12.02 13.10 2.87
N VAL A 139 11.41 14.21 2.46
CA VAL A 139 11.55 14.75 1.11
C VAL A 139 12.90 15.45 0.93
N HIS A 140 13.26 16.39 1.80
CA HIS A 140 14.44 17.23 1.60
C HIS A 140 15.76 16.58 2.01
N GLU A 141 15.76 15.81 3.11
CA GLU A 141 16.97 15.16 3.64
C GLU A 141 17.05 13.68 3.23
N GLY A 142 15.89 13.01 3.13
CA GLY A 142 15.79 11.62 2.71
C GLY A 142 15.76 11.42 1.19
N GLY A 143 15.31 12.42 0.44
CA GLY A 143 15.16 12.34 -1.02
C GLY A 143 13.95 11.51 -1.47
N ALA A 144 12.93 11.35 -0.63
CA ALA A 144 11.67 10.72 -1.03
C ALA A 144 11.02 11.50 -2.19
N ASP A 145 10.56 10.79 -3.22
CA ASP A 145 9.93 11.39 -4.39
C ASP A 145 8.51 11.88 -4.10
N GLY A 146 7.91 11.39 -3.02
CA GLY A 146 6.60 11.78 -2.55
C GLY A 146 6.31 11.24 -1.16
N ILE A 147 5.14 11.60 -0.64
CA ILE A 147 4.70 11.14 0.68
C ILE A 147 3.38 10.39 0.59
N MET A 148 3.14 9.49 1.55
CA MET A 148 1.83 8.90 1.77
C MET A 148 1.32 9.32 3.14
N VAL A 149 0.17 9.99 3.16
CA VAL A 149 -0.48 10.44 4.39
C VAL A 149 -1.50 9.39 4.80
N HIS A 150 -1.37 8.89 6.02
CA HIS A 150 -2.27 7.87 6.54
C HIS A 150 -2.96 8.31 7.83
N SER A 151 -4.22 7.92 7.95
CA SER A 151 -5.07 8.22 9.11
C SER A 151 -5.99 7.04 9.37
N LYS A 152 -6.35 6.85 10.64
CA LYS A 152 -7.35 5.87 11.08
C LYS A 152 -8.68 6.52 11.47
N GLU A 153 -8.73 7.85 11.47
CA GLU A 153 -9.95 8.60 11.77
C GLU A 153 -10.95 8.43 10.63
N LYS A 154 -12.24 8.47 10.99
CA LYS A 154 -13.33 8.19 10.05
C LYS A 154 -13.76 9.41 9.24
N ASP A 155 -13.50 10.61 9.75
CA ASP A 155 -13.90 11.87 9.12
C ASP A 155 -12.89 12.40 8.09
N GLY A 156 -11.66 11.87 8.07
CA GLY A 156 -10.59 12.29 7.17
C GLY A 156 -10.09 13.73 7.39
N ALA A 157 -10.53 14.43 8.43
CA ALA A 157 -10.29 15.86 8.60
C ALA A 157 -8.81 16.21 8.73
N GLU A 158 -8.05 15.39 9.47
CA GLU A 158 -6.59 15.56 9.63
C GLU A 158 -5.83 15.32 8.32
N VAL A 159 -6.31 14.42 7.45
CA VAL A 159 -5.71 14.19 6.13
C VAL A 159 -5.92 15.42 5.26
N LEU A 160 -7.14 15.95 5.19
CA LEU A 160 -7.44 17.15 4.39
C LEU A 160 -6.67 18.37 4.88
N SER A 161 -6.59 18.56 6.21
CA SER A 161 -5.82 19.64 6.83
C SER A 161 -4.33 19.56 6.45
N MET A 162 -3.74 18.36 6.59
CA MET A 162 -2.36 18.10 6.21
C MET A 162 -2.12 18.35 4.72
N LEU A 163 -2.97 17.83 3.83
CA LEU A 163 -2.86 18.04 2.39
C LEU A 163 -2.83 19.53 2.01
N ARG A 164 -3.76 20.33 2.57
CA ARG A 164 -3.83 21.78 2.32
C ARG A 164 -2.56 22.50 2.77
N ARG A 165 -1.97 22.11 3.91
CA ARG A 165 -0.70 22.70 4.38
C ARG A 165 0.46 22.27 3.51
N TRP A 166 0.57 20.97 3.25
CA TRP A 166 1.62 20.40 2.44
C TRP A 166 1.65 21.02 1.04
N ARG A 167 0.49 21.23 0.40
CA ARG A 167 0.41 21.88 -0.91
C ARG A 167 0.86 23.33 -0.94
N LYS A 168 0.77 24.05 0.19
CA LYS A 168 1.29 25.42 0.28
C LYS A 168 2.82 25.45 0.37
N GLU A 169 3.41 24.44 0.99
CA GLU A 169 4.87 24.32 1.16
C GLU A 169 5.52 23.64 -0.06
N GLU A 170 4.95 22.52 -0.51
CA GLU A 170 5.51 21.60 -1.50
C GLU A 170 4.49 21.28 -2.62
N PRO A 171 4.20 22.24 -3.52
CA PRO A 171 3.13 22.09 -4.52
C PRO A 171 3.43 21.01 -5.57
N ALA A 172 4.71 20.70 -5.81
CA ALA A 172 5.14 19.75 -6.84
C ALA A 172 5.31 18.31 -6.31
N VAL A 173 5.40 18.11 -4.99
CA VAL A 173 5.68 16.79 -4.41
C VAL A 173 4.39 15.94 -4.38
N PRO A 174 4.36 14.79 -5.07
CA PRO A 174 3.20 13.92 -5.11
C PRO A 174 2.80 13.41 -3.72
N VAL A 175 1.49 13.35 -3.47
CA VAL A 175 0.91 12.82 -2.23
C VAL A 175 -0.03 11.66 -2.52
N ILE A 176 0.15 10.58 -1.78
CA ILE A 176 -0.69 9.39 -1.78
C ILE A 176 -1.62 9.42 -0.56
N VAL A 177 -2.88 9.06 -0.76
CA VAL A 177 -3.90 8.88 0.29
C VAL A 177 -4.54 7.50 0.19
N VAL A 178 -5.03 7.00 1.33
CA VAL A 178 -5.61 5.65 1.46
C VAL A 178 -6.92 5.73 2.25
N PRO A 179 -8.06 6.07 1.59
CA PRO A 179 -9.34 6.35 2.26
C PRO A 179 -10.08 5.08 2.68
N THR A 180 -9.41 4.18 3.40
CA THR A 180 -10.05 2.95 3.92
C THR A 180 -11.00 3.26 5.09
N THR A 181 -10.62 4.19 5.98
CA THR A 181 -11.43 4.58 7.16
C THR A 181 -12.33 5.79 6.89
N TYR A 182 -11.89 6.71 6.03
CA TYR A 182 -12.63 7.90 5.57
C TYR A 182 -13.21 7.69 4.16
N ASN A 183 -13.80 6.52 3.94
CA ASN A 183 -14.30 6.04 2.64
C ASN A 183 -15.56 6.74 2.10
N HIS A 184 -16.09 7.73 2.83
CA HIS A 184 -17.18 8.58 2.37
C HIS A 184 -16.69 9.67 1.41
N MET A 185 -15.38 9.94 1.38
CA MET A 185 -14.75 10.89 0.46
C MET A 185 -14.50 10.26 -0.91
N THR A 186 -14.80 11.01 -1.96
CA THR A 186 -14.52 10.64 -3.35
C THR A 186 -13.08 10.97 -3.74
N GLU A 187 -12.59 10.33 -4.80
CA GLU A 187 -11.29 10.67 -5.39
C GLU A 187 -11.22 12.14 -5.82
N ALA A 188 -12.32 12.69 -6.36
CA ALA A 188 -12.39 14.07 -6.82
C ALA A 188 -12.26 15.07 -5.65
N GLU A 189 -12.90 14.80 -4.51
CA GLU A 189 -12.77 15.63 -3.30
C GLU A 189 -11.34 15.57 -2.76
N LEU A 190 -10.74 14.37 -2.68
CA LEU A 190 -9.36 14.20 -2.22
C LEU A 190 -8.36 14.90 -3.17
N ALA A 191 -8.58 14.80 -4.48
CA ALA A 191 -7.76 15.46 -5.49
C ALA A 191 -7.87 16.99 -5.41
N ALA A 192 -9.07 17.53 -5.16
CA ALA A 192 -9.27 18.97 -4.98
C ALA A 192 -8.52 19.53 -3.77
N GLU A 193 -8.29 18.70 -2.75
CA GLU A 193 -7.50 19.04 -1.57
C GLU A 193 -5.98 18.82 -1.77
N GLY A 194 -5.61 18.19 -2.90
CA GLY A 194 -4.23 18.08 -3.34
C GLY A 194 -3.68 16.66 -3.41
N ALA A 195 -4.46 15.61 -3.16
CA ALA A 195 -3.96 14.24 -3.36
C ALA A 195 -3.68 13.97 -4.86
N ASN A 196 -2.63 13.19 -5.16
CA ASN A 196 -2.31 12.77 -6.53
C ASN A 196 -2.70 11.32 -6.80
N ILE A 197 -2.63 10.48 -5.76
CA ILE A 197 -2.89 9.05 -5.86
C ILE A 197 -3.83 8.64 -4.73
N CYS A 198 -4.93 8.00 -5.08
CA CYS A 198 -5.84 7.35 -4.14
C CYS A 198 -5.65 5.83 -4.21
N ILE A 199 -5.40 5.18 -3.08
CA ILE A 199 -5.23 3.72 -3.01
C ILE A 199 -6.42 3.07 -2.31
N TYR A 200 -7.09 2.17 -3.03
CA TYR A 200 -8.08 1.25 -2.48
C TYR A 200 -7.41 -0.04 -2.00
N ALA A 201 -6.83 0.00 -0.79
CA ALA A 201 -5.81 -0.96 -0.36
C ALA A 201 -6.22 -2.45 -0.30
N ASN A 202 -7.44 -2.78 0.14
CA ASN A 202 -7.80 -4.17 0.50
C ASN A 202 -9.25 -4.58 0.12
N HIS A 203 -9.94 -3.76 -0.66
CA HIS A 203 -11.38 -3.89 -0.92
C HIS A 203 -11.72 -5.16 -1.70
N LEU A 204 -10.93 -5.49 -2.74
CA LEU A 204 -11.18 -6.66 -3.57
C LEU A 204 -11.06 -7.98 -2.80
N LEU A 205 -10.06 -8.08 -1.91
CA LEU A 205 -9.91 -9.26 -1.05
C LEU A 205 -11.04 -9.37 -0.02
N ARG A 206 -11.46 -8.25 0.57
CA ARG A 206 -12.59 -8.23 1.51
C ARG A 206 -13.91 -8.65 0.84
N ALA A 207 -14.13 -8.19 -0.39
CA ALA A 207 -15.29 -8.58 -1.18
C ALA A 207 -15.26 -10.06 -1.56
N SER A 208 -14.12 -10.56 -2.05
CA SER A 208 -13.98 -11.98 -2.42
C SER A 208 -14.19 -12.91 -1.23
N TYR A 209 -13.68 -12.55 -0.05
CA TYR A 209 -13.84 -13.35 1.17
C TYR A 209 -15.31 -13.60 1.52
N LEU A 210 -16.16 -12.56 1.46
CA LEU A 210 -17.59 -12.69 1.73
C LEU A 210 -18.28 -13.61 0.71
N SER A 211 -17.95 -13.45 -0.58
CA SER A 211 -18.50 -14.29 -1.64
C SER A 211 -18.08 -15.75 -1.52
N MET A 212 -16.81 -16.01 -1.18
CA MET A 212 -16.28 -17.36 -0.96
C MET A 212 -16.94 -18.01 0.25
N LEU A 213 -17.10 -17.27 1.35
CA LEU A 213 -17.72 -17.78 2.58
C LEU A 213 -19.19 -18.16 2.36
N ASP A 214 -19.96 -17.29 1.71
CA ASP A 214 -21.37 -17.54 1.37
C ASP A 214 -21.51 -18.76 0.45
N THR A 215 -20.67 -18.84 -0.60
CA THR A 215 -20.65 -19.97 -1.52
C THR A 215 -20.35 -21.29 -0.80
N ALA A 216 -19.28 -21.33 0.01
CA ALA A 216 -18.88 -22.52 0.76
C ALA A 216 -19.97 -22.97 1.75
N SER A 217 -20.62 -22.01 2.42
CA SER A 217 -21.68 -22.27 3.39
C SER A 217 -22.93 -22.86 2.73
N LYS A 218 -23.34 -22.34 1.57
CA LYS A 218 -24.46 -22.88 0.78
C LYS A 218 -24.17 -24.29 0.25
N ILE A 219 -22.95 -24.53 -0.26
CA ILE A 219 -22.53 -25.87 -0.71
C ILE A 219 -22.56 -26.87 0.44
N LEU A 220 -22.01 -26.49 1.60
CA LEU A 220 -21.99 -27.34 2.79
C LEU A 220 -23.40 -27.69 3.27
N ALA A 221 -24.31 -26.72 3.29
CA ALA A 221 -25.69 -26.92 3.74
C ALA A 221 -26.52 -27.78 2.78
N ALA A 222 -26.33 -27.62 1.47
CA ALA A 222 -27.10 -28.33 0.45
C ALA A 222 -26.47 -29.69 0.04
N GLY A 223 -25.19 -29.92 0.36
CA GLY A 223 -24.43 -31.09 -0.08
C GLY A 223 -24.14 -31.12 -1.59
N ARG A 224 -24.31 -29.99 -2.29
CA ARG A 224 -24.09 -29.81 -3.74
C ARG A 224 -23.99 -28.32 -4.07
N SER A 225 -23.62 -27.97 -5.31
CA SER A 225 -23.41 -26.58 -5.77
C SER A 225 -24.56 -25.95 -6.56
N LYS A 226 -25.72 -26.61 -6.71
CA LYS A 226 -26.82 -26.08 -7.54
C LYS A 226 -27.32 -24.72 -7.07
N GLU A 227 -27.34 -24.50 -5.76
CA GLU A 227 -27.87 -23.31 -5.11
C GLU A 227 -27.01 -22.05 -5.34
N VAL A 228 -25.75 -22.23 -5.75
CA VAL A 228 -24.80 -21.14 -6.01
C VAL A 228 -24.51 -20.92 -7.50
N ASP A 229 -24.95 -21.81 -8.38
CA ASP A 229 -24.61 -21.82 -9.81
C ASP A 229 -24.94 -20.47 -10.51
N GLY A 230 -26.07 -19.85 -10.15
CA GLY A 230 -26.47 -18.52 -10.67
C GLY A 230 -25.85 -17.32 -9.97
N GLN A 231 -24.94 -17.51 -9.01
CA GLN A 231 -24.32 -16.46 -8.19
C GLN A 231 -22.80 -16.36 -8.41
N ILE A 232 -22.23 -17.26 -9.21
CA ILE A 232 -20.80 -17.34 -9.48
C ILE A 232 -20.54 -17.19 -10.98
N LEU A 233 -19.30 -16.87 -11.32
CA LEU A 233 -18.88 -16.77 -12.72
C LEU A 233 -18.99 -18.14 -13.41
N PRO A 234 -19.58 -18.22 -14.62
CA PRO A 234 -19.59 -19.45 -15.39
C PRO A 234 -18.17 -19.96 -15.66
N THR A 235 -17.95 -21.27 -15.58
CA THR A 235 -16.62 -21.88 -15.77
C THR A 235 -15.97 -21.48 -17.10
N LYS A 236 -16.77 -21.38 -18.17
CA LYS A 236 -16.28 -20.97 -19.49
C LYS A 236 -15.72 -19.55 -19.47
N GLU A 237 -16.39 -18.62 -18.80
CA GLU A 237 -15.93 -17.24 -18.69
C GLU A 237 -14.69 -17.16 -17.80
N MET A 238 -14.62 -17.97 -16.73
CA MET A 238 -13.46 -18.04 -15.85
C MET A 238 -12.19 -18.45 -16.58
N ILE A 239 -12.25 -19.46 -17.45
CA ILE A 239 -11.06 -19.95 -18.18
C ILE A 239 -10.64 -19.01 -19.31
N THR A 240 -11.55 -18.20 -19.87
CA THR A 240 -11.25 -17.27 -20.98
C THR A 240 -10.93 -15.85 -20.52
N LEU A 241 -10.96 -15.57 -19.21
CA LEU A 241 -10.66 -14.24 -18.63
C LEU A 241 -9.33 -13.64 -19.12
N ILE A 242 -8.33 -14.49 -19.39
CA ILE A 242 -6.98 -14.09 -19.81
C ILE A 242 -6.81 -14.23 -21.32
N ASP A 243 -7.41 -15.26 -21.93
CA ASP A 243 -7.23 -15.60 -23.34
C ASP A 243 -7.71 -14.49 -24.30
N ASP A 244 -8.71 -13.69 -23.91
CA ASP A 244 -9.18 -12.55 -24.72
C ASP A 244 -8.22 -11.34 -24.70
N CYS A 245 -7.24 -11.30 -23.79
CA CYS A 245 -6.20 -10.26 -23.75
C CYS A 245 -4.92 -10.67 -24.50
N ALA A 246 -4.73 -11.96 -24.80
CA ALA A 246 -3.52 -12.47 -25.45
C ALA A 246 -3.53 -12.36 -26.98
N GLY A 247 -4.54 -11.70 -27.58
CA GLY A 247 -4.68 -11.63 -29.03
C GLY A 247 -5.64 -10.56 -29.55
N ARG A 248 -5.26 -9.29 -29.41
CA ARG A 248 -5.56 -8.22 -30.39
C ARG A 248 -4.70 -6.98 -30.15
#